data_AF-A0A1U7XZ86-F1
#
_entry.id   AF-A0A1U7XZ86-F1
#
_cell.length_a   1.000
_cell.length_b   1.000
_cell.length_c   1.000
_cell.angle_alpha   90.00
_cell.angle_beta   90.00
_cell.angle_gamma   90.00
#
_symmetry.space_group_name_H-M   'P 1'
#
loop_
_entity.id
_entity.type
_entity.pdbx_description
1 polymer ?
#
loop_
_entity_poly.entity_id
_entity_poly.type
_entity_poly.pdbx_seq_one_letter_code
_entity_poly.pdbx_strand_id
1 'polypeptide(L)'
;MGLFPWSKSFGVVLFLVLVSPVSGIGANWGTQSTHRLPPEIVVRMLRENGIRKVKLFDADYDTLKALGKAGPELEVMVGIPNDLLSTLASLKAAEKWVSKNVSVHISNNNVNIRYVAVGNEPYLTTYNGTYLRTTLPAMQNVQTALVKAGLGNKVKVTCPLNADVYESSSGLPSGGDFRAAIHGFVSQLVKFLSDNGCPFTINIYPFISLYNDPNFPVEYAFFDGNATPLNDGGTTYTNMFDANHDTLVWALQKNGFGNVPIIIGEIGWPTDGDRNANAQLAQRFNQGFMQHISEGKGTPMRPGPVDAYLFSLIDEDAKSIQPGNFERHWGIFTYDGLPKYSLNLGTTNSGALVQAKNVKYLERKWCVFKPNAKVDDPQIAPSMSYACGLADCTSLGYGTSCGGLDARGNISYAFNSYYQINNQLDDACKFQGLGTVTKSDPSTGTCRYGLMIEPYYGGAERQLGYTRMALALLLFMWTLL
;
A
#
# COMPACT_ATOMS: atom_id res chain seq x y z
N MET A 1 17.81 -71.12 16.52
CA MET A 1 16.55 -70.36 16.40
C MET A 1 16.70 -69.09 17.23
N GLY A 2 16.99 -67.97 16.58
CA GLY A 2 17.14 -66.68 17.25
C GLY A 2 15.80 -65.98 17.43
N LEU A 3 15.67 -65.15 18.47
CA LEU A 3 14.66 -64.11 18.59
C LEU A 3 15.25 -62.91 19.33
N PHE A 4 14.98 -61.74 18.75
CA PHE A 4 15.55 -60.41 18.99
C PHE A 4 15.17 -59.77 20.34
N PRO A 5 16.00 -58.82 20.87
CA PRO A 5 15.56 -57.89 21.90
C PRO A 5 14.84 -56.67 21.27
N TRP A 6 13.71 -56.30 21.87
CA TRP A 6 12.92 -55.10 21.53
C TRP A 6 13.70 -53.82 21.88
N SER A 7 14.12 -53.06 20.87
CA SER A 7 14.53 -51.67 21.02
C SER A 7 13.29 -50.77 21.00
N LYS A 8 13.14 -49.92 22.02
CA LYS A 8 12.14 -48.84 22.03
C LYS A 8 12.69 -47.68 21.21
N SER A 9 12.31 -47.59 19.95
CA SER A 9 12.54 -46.41 19.12
C SER A 9 11.62 -45.27 19.60
N PHE A 10 12.20 -44.22 20.18
CA PHE A 10 11.51 -42.94 20.35
C PHE A 10 11.39 -42.29 18.97
N GLY A 11 10.21 -42.42 18.35
CA GLY A 11 9.89 -41.70 17.12
C GLY A 11 9.71 -40.22 17.45
N VAL A 12 10.64 -39.38 17.00
CA VAL A 12 10.42 -37.93 16.91
C VAL A 12 9.41 -37.70 15.80
N VAL A 13 8.15 -37.49 16.18
CA VAL A 13 7.11 -37.04 15.24
C VAL A 13 7.39 -35.56 14.95
N LEU A 14 8.09 -35.31 13.85
CA LEU A 14 8.23 -33.99 13.26
C LEU A 14 6.84 -33.56 12.77
N PHE A 15 6.11 -32.81 13.59
CA PHE A 15 4.91 -32.10 13.13
C PHE A 15 5.37 -31.02 12.14
N LEU A 16 5.45 -31.41 10.87
CA LEU A 16 5.39 -30.47 9.75
C LEU A 16 4.05 -29.76 9.87
N VAL A 17 4.06 -28.56 10.47
CA VAL A 17 2.94 -27.63 10.37
C VAL A 17 2.89 -27.22 8.90
N LEU A 18 2.11 -27.97 8.12
CA LEU A 18 1.61 -27.51 6.84
C LEU A 18 0.74 -26.30 7.15
N VAL A 19 1.34 -25.11 7.11
CA VAL A 19 0.57 -23.90 6.86
C VAL A 19 -0.03 -24.13 5.49
N SER A 20 -1.30 -24.57 5.44
CA SER A 20 -2.03 -24.64 4.19
C SER A 20 -1.96 -23.25 3.58
N PRO A 21 -1.33 -23.07 2.41
CA PRO A 21 -1.35 -21.77 1.76
C PRO A 21 -2.80 -21.47 1.44
N VAL A 22 -3.36 -20.43 2.05
CA VAL A 22 -4.54 -19.81 1.46
C VAL A 22 -4.05 -19.20 0.16
N SER A 23 -4.29 -19.92 -0.94
CA SER A 23 -4.14 -19.39 -2.28
C SER A 23 -5.11 -18.21 -2.41
N GLY A 24 -4.58 -17.01 -2.65
CA GLY A 24 -5.40 -15.81 -2.75
C GLY A 24 -4.57 -14.55 -2.80
N ILE A 25 -5.00 -13.61 -3.64
CA ILE A 25 -4.44 -12.27 -3.74
C ILE A 25 -4.79 -11.46 -2.48
N GLY A 26 -3.82 -10.72 -1.97
CA GLY A 26 -4.00 -9.73 -0.93
C GLY A 26 -4.21 -8.32 -1.48
N ALA A 27 -4.58 -7.39 -0.61
CA ALA A 27 -4.58 -5.97 -0.92
C ALA A 27 -3.92 -5.16 0.19
N ASN A 28 -3.22 -4.10 -0.20
CA ASN A 28 -2.74 -3.08 0.71
C ASN A 28 -3.88 -2.12 1.03
N TRP A 29 -4.22 -2.00 2.31
CA TRP A 29 -5.18 -1.01 2.80
C TRP A 29 -4.42 0.13 3.49
N GLY A 30 -4.09 1.14 2.70
CA GLY A 30 -3.57 2.41 3.19
C GLY A 30 -4.68 3.32 3.72
N THR A 31 -4.34 4.15 4.70
CA THR A 31 -5.30 5.01 5.42
C THR A 31 -4.94 6.49 5.31
N GLN A 32 -4.00 6.88 4.45
CA GLN A 32 -3.60 8.28 4.28
C GLN A 32 -4.61 9.02 3.38
N SER A 33 -5.85 9.12 3.85
CA SER A 33 -6.93 9.86 3.19
C SER A 33 -7.49 10.94 4.12
N THR A 34 -7.85 12.10 3.55
CA THR A 34 -8.47 13.21 4.28
C THR A 34 -9.85 12.85 4.82
N HIS A 35 -10.61 12.06 4.05
CA HIS A 35 -11.88 11.48 4.47
C HIS A 35 -11.83 9.97 4.19
N ARG A 36 -11.74 9.20 5.26
CA ARG A 36 -11.61 7.74 5.17
C ARG A 36 -12.98 7.09 5.01
N LEU A 37 -13.06 6.07 4.16
CA LEU A 37 -14.18 5.15 4.22
C LEU A 37 -14.25 4.51 5.61
N PRO A 38 -15.44 4.40 6.23
CA PRO A 38 -15.61 3.68 7.48
C PRO A 38 -15.02 2.26 7.38
N PRO A 39 -14.24 1.79 8.37
CA PRO A 39 -13.57 0.49 8.31
C PRO A 39 -14.51 -0.69 7.99
N GLU A 40 -15.75 -0.65 8.46
CA GLU A 40 -16.77 -1.67 8.17
C GLU A 40 -17.15 -1.76 6.68
N ILE A 41 -17.11 -0.64 5.96
CA ILE A 41 -17.34 -0.61 4.51
C ILE A 41 -16.17 -1.28 3.81
N VAL A 42 -14.94 -0.94 4.19
CA VAL A 42 -13.74 -1.54 3.57
C VAL A 42 -13.63 -3.03 3.85
N VAL A 43 -13.94 -3.48 5.08
CA VAL A 43 -14.01 -4.91 5.43
C VAL A 43 -15.03 -5.64 4.58
N ARG A 44 -16.18 -5.02 4.31
CA ARG A 44 -17.18 -5.57 3.39
C ARG A 44 -16.65 -5.63 1.97
N MET A 45 -15.96 -4.59 1.49
CA MET A 45 -15.35 -4.60 0.16
C MET A 45 -14.34 -5.74 0.00
N LEU A 46 -13.46 -5.95 0.98
CA LEU A 46 -12.50 -7.06 0.99
C LEU A 46 -13.23 -8.40 0.82
N ARG A 47 -14.27 -8.63 1.64
CA ARG A 47 -15.09 -9.87 1.58
C ARG A 47 -15.85 -10.04 0.27
N GLU A 48 -16.56 -9.02 -0.19
CA GLU A 48 -17.39 -9.09 -1.40
C GLU A 48 -16.55 -9.24 -2.67
N ASN A 49 -15.29 -8.79 -2.64
CA ASN A 49 -14.32 -9.01 -3.71
C ASN A 49 -13.48 -10.29 -3.52
N GLY A 50 -13.77 -11.11 -2.50
CA GLY A 50 -13.06 -12.37 -2.25
C GLY A 50 -11.56 -12.19 -1.91
N ILE A 51 -11.16 -11.01 -1.45
CA ILE A 51 -9.78 -10.74 -0.99
C ILE A 51 -9.60 -11.39 0.38
N ARG A 52 -8.60 -12.26 0.51
CA ARG A 52 -8.35 -13.07 1.72
C ARG A 52 -7.10 -12.67 2.49
N LYS A 53 -6.37 -11.67 2.03
CA LYS A 53 -5.23 -11.11 2.75
C LYS A 53 -5.27 -9.59 2.72
N VAL A 54 -4.91 -8.95 3.81
CA VAL A 54 -4.79 -7.49 3.87
C VAL A 54 -3.50 -7.09 4.59
N LYS A 55 -2.78 -6.14 4.00
CA LYS A 55 -1.61 -5.50 4.60
C LYS A 55 -1.98 -4.08 5.02
N LEU A 56 -1.74 -3.77 6.30
CA LEU A 56 -1.86 -2.44 6.87
C LEU A 56 -0.46 -1.81 7.02
N PHE A 57 -0.41 -0.49 7.04
CA PHE A 57 0.84 0.28 7.22
C PHE A 57 1.05 0.74 8.67
N ASP A 58 0.02 0.60 9.50
CA ASP A 58 0.03 0.90 10.92
C ASP A 58 -0.81 -0.12 11.70
N ALA A 59 -1.05 0.18 12.98
CA ALA A 59 -1.90 -0.60 13.86
C ALA A 59 -3.08 0.24 14.39
N ASP A 60 -3.80 0.92 13.49
CA ASP A 60 -5.03 1.63 13.86
C ASP A 60 -6.06 0.69 14.52
N TYR A 61 -6.54 1.10 15.69
CA TYR A 61 -7.37 0.25 16.54
C TYR A 61 -8.73 -0.06 15.90
N ASP A 62 -9.40 0.95 15.32
CA ASP A 62 -10.73 0.76 14.75
C ASP A 62 -10.68 -0.08 13.48
N THR A 63 -9.64 0.12 12.66
CA THR A 63 -9.34 -0.69 11.47
C THR A 63 -9.11 -2.15 11.85
N LEU A 64 -8.19 -2.42 12.78
CA LEU A 64 -7.93 -3.78 13.25
C LEU A 64 -9.17 -4.42 13.90
N LYS A 65 -9.93 -3.66 14.70
CA LYS A 65 -11.17 -4.15 15.30
C LYS A 65 -12.21 -4.52 14.24
N ALA A 66 -12.38 -3.71 13.21
CA ALA A 66 -13.31 -3.99 12.12
C ALA A 66 -12.90 -5.24 11.32
N LEU A 67 -11.60 -5.44 11.06
CA LEU A 67 -11.08 -6.63 10.38
C LEU A 67 -11.46 -7.95 11.07
N GLY A 68 -11.67 -7.92 12.39
CA GLY A 68 -12.22 -9.03 13.15
C GLY A 68 -13.59 -9.56 12.67
N LYS A 69 -14.36 -8.71 11.99
CA LYS A 69 -15.68 -9.04 11.42
C LYS A 69 -15.59 -9.63 10.01
N ALA A 70 -14.38 -9.68 9.43
CA ALA A 70 -14.17 -10.28 8.13
C ALA A 70 -14.36 -11.82 8.14
N GLY A 71 -14.16 -12.43 9.31
CA GLY A 71 -14.13 -13.87 9.50
C GLY A 71 -12.69 -14.42 9.51
N PRO A 72 -12.52 -15.71 9.85
CA PRO A 72 -11.20 -16.31 10.07
C PRO A 72 -10.37 -16.46 8.77
N GLU A 73 -11.01 -16.37 7.61
CA GLU A 73 -10.40 -16.54 6.28
C GLU A 73 -9.57 -15.32 5.84
N LEU A 74 -9.78 -14.14 6.45
CA LEU A 74 -9.01 -12.93 6.11
C LEU A 74 -7.75 -12.84 6.96
N GLU A 75 -6.59 -13.11 6.36
CA GLU A 75 -5.29 -12.94 6.98
C GLU A 75 -4.87 -11.47 7.03
N VAL A 76 -4.29 -11.03 8.15
CA VAL A 76 -3.85 -9.65 8.35
C VAL A 76 -2.33 -9.60 8.56
N MET A 77 -1.66 -8.74 7.79
CA MET A 77 -0.31 -8.26 8.03
C MET A 77 -0.39 -6.85 8.64
N VAL A 78 0.04 -6.70 9.89
CA VAL A 78 -0.01 -5.41 10.61
C VAL A 78 1.30 -4.66 10.45
N GLY A 79 1.24 -3.38 10.09
CA GLY A 79 2.42 -2.54 9.86
C GLY A 79 2.93 -1.88 11.14
N ILE A 80 4.24 -1.74 11.22
CA ILE A 80 4.96 -0.85 12.13
C ILE A 80 5.60 0.22 11.26
N PRO A 81 5.22 1.50 11.39
CA PRO A 81 5.85 2.57 10.64
C PRO A 81 7.33 2.75 11.02
N ASN A 82 8.13 3.30 10.09
CA ASN A 82 9.58 3.40 10.24
C ASN A 82 10.03 4.26 11.45
N ASP A 83 9.24 5.26 11.85
CA ASP A 83 9.52 6.13 13.00
C ASP A 83 9.48 5.38 14.35
N LEU A 84 8.79 4.23 14.42
CA LEU A 84 8.75 3.37 15.61
C LEU A 84 9.95 2.41 15.72
N LEU A 85 10.76 2.24 14.67
CA LEU A 85 11.85 1.25 14.66
C LEU A 85 12.85 1.47 15.81
N SER A 86 13.25 2.72 16.04
CA SER A 86 14.16 3.06 17.15
C SER A 86 13.55 2.75 18.52
N THR A 87 12.25 3.04 18.69
CA THR A 87 11.53 2.75 19.94
C THR A 87 11.44 1.24 20.19
N LEU A 88 11.14 0.47 19.16
CA LEU A 88 10.95 -0.98 19.25
C LEU A 88 12.26 -1.77 19.27
N ALA A 89 13.41 -1.11 19.08
CA ALA A 89 14.72 -1.64 19.45
C ALA A 89 14.87 -1.84 20.98
N SER A 90 13.89 -1.42 21.79
CA SER A 90 13.73 -1.85 23.18
C SER A 90 12.74 -3.02 23.30
N LEU A 91 13.17 -4.14 23.91
CA LEU A 91 12.30 -5.30 24.14
C LEU A 91 11.05 -4.95 24.94
N LYS A 92 11.16 -4.11 25.98
CA LYS A 92 10.01 -3.67 26.80
C LYS A 92 8.98 -2.90 25.96
N ALA A 93 9.45 -2.06 25.03
CA ALA A 93 8.56 -1.34 24.12
C ALA A 93 7.90 -2.29 23.12
N ALA A 94 8.65 -3.25 22.58
CA ALA A 94 8.13 -4.29 21.70
C ALA A 94 7.07 -5.19 22.37
N GLU A 95 7.30 -5.61 23.61
CA GLU A 95 6.31 -6.37 24.40
C GLU A 95 5.02 -5.58 24.60
N LYS A 96 5.13 -4.27 24.91
CA LYS A 96 3.96 -3.38 25.04
C LYS A 96 3.23 -3.22 23.72
N TRP A 97 3.96 -3.05 22.61
CA TRP A 97 3.38 -2.90 21.28
C TRP A 97 2.66 -4.19 20.85
N VAL A 98 3.30 -5.35 21.00
CA VAL A 98 2.70 -6.67 20.67
C VAL A 98 1.46 -6.93 21.51
N SER A 99 1.53 -6.69 22.82
CA SER A 99 0.37 -6.86 23.70
C SER A 99 -0.81 -6.02 23.22
N LYS A 100 -0.59 -4.72 22.95
CA LYS A 100 -1.65 -3.78 22.56
C LYS A 100 -2.20 -4.04 21.16
N ASN A 101 -1.33 -4.27 20.19
CA ASN A 101 -1.69 -4.19 18.77
C ASN A 101 -1.85 -5.58 18.12
N VAL A 102 -1.34 -6.64 18.75
CA VAL A 102 -1.45 -8.01 18.23
C VAL A 102 -2.26 -8.88 19.17
N SER A 103 -1.80 -9.07 20.41
CA SER A 103 -2.43 -9.99 21.36
C SER A 103 -3.89 -9.63 21.64
N VAL A 104 -4.17 -8.35 21.93
CA VAL A 104 -5.55 -7.86 22.17
C VAL A 104 -6.44 -8.07 20.94
N HIS A 105 -5.95 -7.82 19.72
CA HIS A 105 -6.77 -7.97 18.52
C HIS A 105 -7.05 -9.43 18.16
N ILE A 106 -6.08 -10.32 18.36
CA ILE A 106 -6.30 -11.76 18.17
C ILE A 106 -7.30 -12.30 19.21
N SER A 107 -7.16 -11.92 20.48
CA SER A 107 -7.95 -12.49 21.58
C SER A 107 -9.33 -11.87 21.74
N ASN A 108 -9.45 -10.55 21.64
CA ASN A 108 -10.68 -9.82 21.95
C ASN A 108 -11.48 -9.43 20.71
N ASN A 109 -10.80 -9.26 19.56
CA ASN A 109 -11.41 -8.77 18.33
C ASN A 109 -11.49 -9.84 17.22
N ASN A 110 -11.01 -11.07 17.45
CA ASN A 110 -11.03 -12.17 16.47
C ASN A 110 -10.27 -11.88 15.16
N VAL A 111 -9.23 -11.03 15.20
CA VAL A 111 -8.43 -10.73 14.01
C VAL A 111 -7.47 -11.88 13.70
N ASN A 112 -7.47 -12.39 12.47
CA ASN A 112 -6.51 -13.41 12.04
C ASN A 112 -5.18 -12.77 11.59
N ILE A 113 -4.42 -12.25 12.54
CA ILE A 113 -3.08 -11.70 12.28
C ILE A 113 -2.11 -12.85 12.01
N ARG A 114 -1.39 -12.78 10.89
CA ARG A 114 -0.37 -13.75 10.45
C ARG A 114 1.03 -13.16 10.41
N TYR A 115 1.13 -11.87 10.12
CA TYR A 115 2.40 -11.19 9.99
C TYR A 115 2.43 -9.83 10.71
N VAL A 116 3.61 -9.46 11.19
CA VAL A 116 3.94 -8.10 11.58
C VAL A 116 5.03 -7.58 10.65
N ALA A 117 4.71 -6.58 9.83
CA ALA A 117 5.65 -5.89 8.96
C ALA A 117 6.39 -4.81 9.76
N VAL A 118 7.64 -5.09 10.13
CA VAL A 118 8.48 -4.22 10.97
C VAL A 118 9.21 -3.20 10.10
N GLY A 119 8.61 -2.04 9.88
CA GLY A 119 9.05 -1.04 8.92
C GLY A 119 8.40 -1.22 7.54
N ASN A 120 8.55 -0.21 6.68
CA ASN A 120 8.22 -0.29 5.26
C ASN A 120 9.34 0.38 4.45
N GLU A 121 10.07 -0.45 3.69
CA GLU A 121 11.22 -0.06 2.89
C GLU A 121 12.30 0.75 3.66
N PRO A 122 12.69 0.36 4.89
CA PRO A 122 13.59 1.15 5.73
C PRO A 122 15.00 1.34 5.13
N TYR A 123 15.36 0.54 4.12
CA TYR A 123 16.68 0.54 3.47
C TYR A 123 16.69 1.27 2.13
N LEU A 124 15.61 1.99 1.78
CA LEU A 124 15.60 2.88 0.62
C LEU A 124 16.80 3.82 0.64
N THR A 125 17.41 4.01 -0.53
CA THR A 125 18.52 4.97 -0.71
C THR A 125 18.15 6.38 -0.23
N THR A 126 16.90 6.79 -0.42
CA THR A 126 16.37 8.11 -0.04
C THR A 126 16.38 8.36 1.48
N TYR A 127 16.36 7.31 2.31
CA TYR A 127 16.51 7.46 3.75
C TYR A 127 17.95 7.66 4.21
N ASN A 128 18.93 7.61 3.30
CA ASN A 128 20.35 7.86 3.57
C ASN A 128 20.88 7.12 4.82
N GLY A 129 20.47 5.85 4.97
CA GLY A 129 20.90 4.99 6.06
C GLY A 129 20.24 5.21 7.43
N THR A 130 19.23 6.09 7.53
CA THR A 130 18.55 6.46 8.80
C THR A 130 18.14 5.24 9.64
N TYR A 131 17.63 4.17 9.01
CA TYR A 131 17.08 3.01 9.72
C TYR A 131 17.99 1.77 9.74
N LEU A 132 19.19 1.82 9.12
CA LEU A 132 20.06 0.63 8.95
C LEU A 132 20.34 -0.09 10.27
N ARG A 133 20.58 0.66 11.34
CA ARG A 133 20.96 0.12 12.66
C ARG A 133 19.77 -0.18 13.58
N THR A 134 18.56 0.24 13.23
CA THR A 134 17.37 0.08 14.08
C THR A 134 16.42 -1.02 13.60
N THR A 135 16.38 -1.30 12.29
CA THR A 135 15.44 -2.28 11.72
C THR A 135 15.59 -3.67 12.31
N LEU A 136 16.80 -4.25 12.25
CA LEU A 136 17.02 -5.62 12.72
C LEU A 136 16.78 -5.77 14.25
N PRO A 137 17.30 -4.88 15.12
CA PRO A 137 16.97 -4.93 16.56
C PRO A 137 15.46 -4.85 16.84
N ALA A 138 14.72 -4.00 16.12
CA ALA A 138 13.27 -3.93 16.25
C ALA A 138 12.60 -5.25 15.85
N MET A 139 12.99 -5.85 14.72
CA MET A 139 12.49 -7.15 14.27
C MET A 139 12.73 -8.25 15.30
N GLN A 140 13.94 -8.34 15.85
CA GLN A 140 14.32 -9.32 16.86
C GLN A 140 13.48 -9.19 18.13
N ASN A 141 13.28 -7.96 18.60
CA ASN A 141 12.48 -7.70 19.80
C ASN A 141 10.99 -7.99 19.59
N VAL A 142 10.42 -7.61 18.43
CA VAL A 142 9.03 -7.91 18.10
C VAL A 142 8.81 -9.41 17.99
N GLN A 143 9.69 -10.15 17.31
CA GLN A 143 9.61 -11.61 17.24
C GLN A 143 9.72 -12.26 18.62
N THR A 144 10.63 -11.77 19.47
CA THR A 144 10.78 -12.23 20.87
C THR A 144 9.51 -11.96 21.67
N ALA A 145 8.91 -10.77 21.53
CA ALA A 145 7.66 -10.41 22.20
C ALA A 145 6.49 -11.29 21.74
N LEU A 146 6.40 -11.61 20.45
CA LEU A 146 5.40 -12.56 19.91
C LEU A 146 5.58 -13.96 20.52
N VAL A 147 6.81 -14.45 20.64
CA VAL A 147 7.11 -15.74 21.29
C VAL A 147 6.69 -15.73 22.76
N LYS A 148 7.06 -14.68 23.51
CA LYS A 148 6.68 -14.52 24.93
C LYS A 148 5.16 -14.43 25.14
N ALA A 149 4.45 -13.86 24.17
CA ALA A 149 2.98 -13.80 24.18
C ALA A 149 2.31 -15.12 23.77
N GLY A 150 3.07 -16.19 23.48
CA GLY A 150 2.55 -17.47 23.01
C GLY A 150 2.08 -17.47 21.54
N LEU A 151 2.45 -16.44 20.77
CA LEU A 151 2.02 -16.22 19.39
C LEU A 151 3.07 -16.62 18.35
N GLY A 152 4.30 -16.99 18.74
CA GLY A 152 5.43 -17.20 17.82
C GLY A 152 5.25 -18.29 16.74
N ASN A 153 4.28 -19.20 16.92
CA ASN A 153 3.91 -20.22 15.92
C ASN A 153 2.78 -19.75 14.98
N LYS A 154 2.05 -18.69 15.35
CA LYS A 154 0.91 -18.15 14.60
C LYS A 154 1.28 -16.88 13.83
N VAL A 155 2.09 -16.02 14.44
CA VAL A 155 2.46 -14.71 13.92
C VAL A 155 3.97 -14.65 13.73
N LYS A 156 4.39 -14.30 12.51
CA LYS A 156 5.80 -14.13 12.15
C LYS A 156 6.10 -12.68 11.83
N VAL A 157 7.30 -12.20 12.13
CA VAL A 157 7.75 -10.89 11.65
C VAL A 157 8.19 -10.97 10.20
N THR A 158 8.12 -9.86 9.49
CA THR A 158 8.78 -9.63 8.21
C THR A 158 9.18 -8.16 8.11
N CYS A 159 9.91 -7.79 7.07
CA CYS A 159 10.21 -6.40 6.74
C CYS A 159 9.98 -6.25 5.23
N PRO A 160 8.91 -5.57 4.80
CA PRO A 160 8.77 -5.13 3.41
C PRO A 160 9.97 -4.27 3.03
N LEU A 161 10.75 -4.74 2.05
CA LEU A 161 11.85 -4.00 1.45
C LEU A 161 11.45 -3.56 0.04
N ASN A 162 12.08 -2.52 -0.48
CA ASN A 162 11.93 -2.15 -1.89
C ASN A 162 12.89 -2.97 -2.74
N ALA A 163 12.58 -3.19 -4.03
CA ALA A 163 13.51 -3.80 -4.98
C ALA A 163 14.86 -3.06 -5.11
N ASP A 164 14.98 -1.84 -4.59
CA ASP A 164 16.24 -1.10 -4.49
C ASP A 164 17.33 -1.75 -3.62
N VAL A 165 16.98 -2.76 -2.81
CA VAL A 165 17.93 -3.43 -1.90
C VAL A 165 18.86 -4.43 -2.59
N TYR A 166 18.59 -4.76 -3.85
CA TYR A 166 19.45 -5.59 -4.69
C TYR A 166 19.73 -4.91 -6.02
N GLU A 167 20.83 -5.32 -6.64
CA GLU A 167 21.29 -4.85 -7.93
C GLU A 167 21.76 -6.04 -8.77
N SER A 168 21.95 -5.82 -10.07
CA SER A 168 22.54 -6.82 -10.96
C SER A 168 23.82 -6.28 -11.59
N SER A 169 24.92 -6.99 -11.38
CA SER A 169 26.22 -6.62 -11.96
C SER A 169 26.31 -6.83 -13.48
N SER A 170 25.41 -7.64 -14.06
CA SER A 170 25.36 -7.94 -15.49
C SER A 170 24.16 -7.31 -16.21
N GLY A 171 23.23 -6.68 -15.48
CA GLY A 171 21.92 -6.28 -16.01
C GLY A 171 20.95 -7.45 -16.25
N LEU A 172 21.34 -8.68 -15.91
CA LEU A 172 20.51 -9.89 -16.01
C LEU A 172 20.15 -10.43 -14.61
N PRO A 173 19.03 -11.16 -14.43
CA PRO A 173 18.66 -11.71 -13.12
C PRO A 173 19.74 -12.52 -12.42
N SER A 174 20.52 -13.34 -13.13
CA SER A 174 21.64 -14.14 -12.62
C SER A 174 22.78 -13.30 -12.02
N GLY A 175 22.89 -12.04 -12.42
CA GLY A 175 23.79 -11.06 -11.84
C GLY A 175 23.35 -10.55 -10.46
N GLY A 176 22.12 -10.86 -10.04
CA GLY A 176 21.50 -10.35 -8.81
C GLY A 176 22.31 -10.59 -7.54
N ASP A 177 22.54 -9.54 -6.76
CA ASP A 177 23.13 -9.58 -5.42
C ASP A 177 22.59 -8.40 -4.58
N PHE A 178 22.74 -8.45 -3.25
CA PHE A 178 22.36 -7.31 -2.42
C PHE A 178 23.27 -6.12 -2.69
N ARG A 179 22.66 -4.93 -2.73
CA ARG A 179 23.37 -3.67 -3.00
C ARG A 179 24.57 -3.51 -2.05
N ALA A 180 25.76 -3.30 -2.62
CA ALA A 180 27.02 -3.36 -1.87
C ALA A 180 27.04 -2.51 -0.59
N ALA A 181 26.46 -1.30 -0.63
CA ALA A 181 26.42 -0.35 0.49
C ALA A 181 25.64 -0.85 1.72
N ILE A 182 24.69 -1.79 1.53
CA ILE A 182 23.82 -2.31 2.59
C ILE A 182 23.88 -3.83 2.72
N HIS A 183 24.71 -4.51 1.92
CA HIS A 183 24.82 -5.96 1.83
C HIS A 183 24.87 -6.61 3.22
N GLY A 184 25.80 -6.17 4.09
CA GLY A 184 25.92 -6.73 5.44
C GLY A 184 24.68 -6.59 6.33
N PHE A 185 23.88 -5.52 6.15
CA PHE A 185 22.62 -5.33 6.88
C PHE A 185 21.52 -6.26 6.34
N VAL A 186 21.39 -6.35 5.01
CA VAL A 186 20.39 -7.22 4.37
C VAL A 186 20.71 -8.69 4.67
N SER A 187 21.97 -9.14 4.53
CA SER A 187 22.35 -10.52 4.85
C SER A 187 22.04 -10.90 6.30
N GLN A 188 22.27 -10.01 7.27
CA GLN A 188 21.92 -10.25 8.67
C GLN A 188 20.41 -10.32 8.90
N LEU A 189 19.65 -9.46 8.23
CA LEU A 189 18.19 -9.46 8.27
C LEU A 189 17.62 -10.75 7.69
N VAL A 190 18.09 -11.17 6.50
CA VAL A 190 17.67 -12.42 5.85
C VAL A 190 18.04 -13.63 6.70
N LYS A 191 19.25 -13.63 7.30
CA LYS A 191 19.65 -14.68 8.23
C LYS A 191 18.65 -14.81 9.37
N PHE A 192 18.30 -13.69 10.01
CA PHE A 192 17.34 -13.68 11.09
C PHE A 192 15.96 -14.20 10.65
N LEU A 193 15.49 -13.81 9.46
CA LEU A 193 14.24 -14.32 8.90
C LEU A 193 14.29 -15.84 8.72
N SER A 194 15.37 -16.33 8.09
CA SER A 194 15.61 -17.76 7.86
C SER A 194 15.64 -18.56 9.17
N ASP A 195 16.39 -18.10 10.17
CA ASP A 195 16.53 -18.76 11.47
C ASP A 195 15.19 -18.87 12.23
N ASN A 196 14.23 -17.98 11.95
CA ASN A 196 12.93 -17.92 12.64
C ASN A 196 11.76 -18.44 11.80
N GLY A 197 12.02 -18.97 10.60
CA GLY A 197 11.00 -19.42 9.65
C GLY A 197 10.06 -18.28 9.21
N CYS A 198 10.61 -17.08 9.05
CA CYS A 198 9.90 -15.88 8.63
C CYS A 198 10.10 -15.63 7.12
N PRO A 199 9.11 -15.06 6.41
CA PRO A 199 9.24 -14.74 5.00
C PRO A 199 10.02 -13.44 4.76
N PHE A 200 10.68 -13.36 3.61
CA PHE A 200 11.21 -12.11 3.05
C PHE A 200 10.09 -11.41 2.26
N THR A 201 9.77 -10.16 2.60
CA THR A 201 8.75 -9.39 1.89
C THR A 201 9.42 -8.36 1.00
N ILE A 202 9.07 -8.33 -0.29
CA ILE A 202 9.61 -7.41 -1.28
C ILE A 202 8.50 -6.65 -2.00
N ASN A 203 8.68 -5.36 -2.19
CA ASN A 203 7.81 -4.49 -2.96
C ASN A 203 8.39 -4.32 -4.37
N ILE A 204 7.59 -4.63 -5.41
CA ILE A 204 8.03 -4.61 -6.81
C ILE A 204 7.12 -3.69 -7.61
N TYR A 205 7.72 -2.69 -8.26
CA TYR A 205 7.00 -1.65 -8.96
C TYR A 205 7.55 -1.41 -10.37
N PRO A 206 7.07 -2.15 -11.39
CA PRO A 206 7.50 -1.95 -12.78
C PRO A 206 7.25 -0.52 -13.29
N PHE A 207 6.17 0.11 -12.83
CA PHE A 207 5.88 1.53 -13.10
C PHE A 207 7.03 2.47 -12.71
N ILE A 208 7.71 2.21 -11.58
CA ILE A 208 8.79 3.09 -11.10
C ILE A 208 10.03 2.98 -12.00
N SER A 209 10.29 1.82 -12.61
CA SER A 209 11.35 1.70 -13.63
C SER A 209 11.07 2.57 -14.85
N LEU A 210 9.81 2.62 -15.30
CA LEU A 210 9.38 3.50 -16.40
C LEU A 210 9.42 4.98 -16.02
N TYR A 211 9.08 5.32 -14.77
CA TYR A 211 9.15 6.69 -14.27
C TYR A 211 10.59 7.21 -14.19
N ASN A 212 11.53 6.35 -13.78
CA ASN A 212 12.94 6.73 -13.57
C ASN A 212 13.79 6.67 -14.84
N ASP A 213 13.47 5.79 -15.80
CA ASP A 213 14.23 5.61 -17.04
C ASP A 213 13.32 5.75 -18.28
N PRO A 214 13.45 6.83 -19.06
CA PRO A 214 12.66 7.02 -20.28
C PRO A 214 12.99 5.99 -21.38
N ASN A 215 14.08 5.23 -21.26
CA ASN A 215 14.47 4.18 -22.20
C ASN A 215 14.02 2.78 -21.73
N PHE A 216 13.35 2.68 -20.58
CA PHE A 216 12.84 1.41 -20.10
C PHE A 216 11.91 0.77 -21.16
N PRO A 217 12.06 -0.52 -21.49
CA PRO A 217 11.23 -1.18 -22.49
C PRO A 217 9.79 -1.32 -21.97
N VAL A 218 8.92 -0.36 -22.32
CA VAL A 218 7.54 -0.24 -21.82
C VAL A 218 6.77 -1.56 -21.84
N GLU A 219 6.84 -2.28 -22.96
CA GLU A 219 6.14 -3.56 -23.14
C GLU A 219 6.60 -4.63 -22.14
N TYR A 220 7.85 -4.58 -21.67
CA TYR A 220 8.39 -5.49 -20.66
C TYR A 220 7.78 -5.29 -19.28
N ALA A 221 7.11 -4.16 -19.02
CA ALA A 221 6.39 -3.96 -17.77
C ALA A 221 5.10 -4.80 -17.69
N PHE A 222 4.59 -5.31 -18.82
CA PHE A 222 3.30 -5.98 -18.92
C PHE A 222 3.44 -7.49 -19.17
N PHE A 223 2.31 -8.19 -19.13
CA PHE A 223 2.23 -9.67 -19.15
C PHE A 223 1.59 -10.24 -20.43
N ASP A 224 1.32 -9.40 -21.44
CA ASP A 224 0.56 -9.78 -22.63
C ASP A 224 1.41 -10.36 -23.77
N GLY A 225 2.69 -10.60 -23.53
CA GLY A 225 3.57 -11.29 -24.47
C GLY A 225 4.14 -10.42 -25.60
N ASN A 226 3.87 -9.12 -25.59
CA ASN A 226 4.39 -8.18 -26.59
C ASN A 226 5.85 -7.77 -26.36
N ALA A 227 6.38 -8.01 -25.16
CA ALA A 227 7.76 -7.68 -24.83
C ALA A 227 8.75 -8.57 -25.59
N THR A 228 9.92 -8.02 -25.94
CA THR A 228 11.06 -8.84 -26.35
C THR A 228 11.60 -9.57 -25.11
N PRO A 229 11.61 -10.92 -25.08
CA PRO A 229 12.05 -11.63 -23.89
C PRO A 229 13.53 -11.42 -23.59
N LEU A 230 13.87 -11.33 -22.31
CA LEU A 230 15.24 -11.32 -21.82
C LEU A 230 15.73 -12.76 -21.68
N ASN A 231 16.86 -13.10 -22.32
CA ASN A 231 17.53 -14.39 -22.12
C ASN A 231 18.71 -14.25 -21.16
N ASP A 232 18.70 -15.06 -20.11
CA ASP A 232 19.73 -15.10 -19.08
C ASP A 232 20.24 -16.53 -18.93
N GLY A 233 21.31 -16.84 -19.66
CA GLY A 233 21.95 -18.15 -19.63
C GLY A 233 21.02 -19.30 -20.03
N GLY A 234 20.06 -19.07 -20.93
CA GLY A 234 19.05 -20.04 -21.33
C GLY A 234 17.71 -19.91 -20.59
N THR A 235 17.65 -19.16 -19.49
CA THR A 235 16.39 -18.82 -18.82
C THR A 235 15.74 -17.65 -19.53
N THR A 236 14.47 -17.77 -19.91
CA THR A 236 13.75 -16.72 -20.65
C THR A 236 12.76 -16.02 -19.74
N TYR A 237 12.85 -14.69 -19.65
CA TYR A 237 11.92 -13.84 -18.92
C TYR A 237 11.12 -13.00 -19.91
N THR A 238 9.79 -13.09 -19.86
CA THR A 238 8.90 -12.38 -20.79
C THR A 238 8.32 -11.10 -20.21
N ASN A 239 8.53 -10.84 -18.92
CA ASN A 239 8.05 -9.67 -18.21
C ASN A 239 9.03 -9.28 -17.09
N MET A 240 8.95 -8.03 -16.66
CA MET A 240 9.81 -7.43 -15.64
C MET A 240 9.58 -8.04 -14.26
N PHE A 241 8.35 -8.41 -13.91
CA PHE A 241 8.05 -8.99 -12.60
C PHE A 241 8.85 -10.27 -12.36
N ASP A 242 8.82 -11.22 -13.30
CA ASP A 242 9.56 -12.48 -13.19
C ASP A 242 11.07 -12.23 -13.10
N ALA A 243 11.60 -11.34 -13.95
CA ALA A 243 13.02 -11.01 -13.94
C ALA A 243 13.47 -10.33 -12.64
N ASN A 244 12.69 -9.38 -12.14
CA ASN A 244 12.99 -8.65 -10.91
C ASN A 244 12.89 -9.57 -9.68
N HIS A 245 11.84 -10.40 -9.62
CA HIS A 245 11.69 -11.41 -8.58
C HIS A 245 12.86 -12.40 -8.60
N ASP A 246 13.26 -12.91 -9.76
CA ASP A 246 14.34 -13.88 -9.83
C ASP A 246 15.72 -13.24 -9.63
N THR A 247 15.86 -11.93 -9.83
CA THR A 247 17.05 -11.17 -9.39
C THR A 247 17.19 -11.24 -7.87
N LEU A 248 16.09 -11.09 -7.12
CA LEU A 248 16.07 -11.32 -5.67
C LEU A 248 16.37 -12.78 -5.32
N VAL A 249 15.80 -13.75 -6.06
CA VAL A 249 16.06 -15.18 -5.81
C VAL A 249 17.55 -15.49 -5.95
N TRP A 250 18.21 -14.96 -6.99
CA TRP A 250 19.66 -15.07 -7.16
C TRP A 250 20.44 -14.42 -6.02
N ALA A 251 20.06 -13.20 -5.60
CA ALA A 251 20.70 -12.52 -4.48
C ALA A 251 20.60 -13.33 -3.18
N LEU A 252 19.41 -13.88 -2.88
CA LEU A 252 19.19 -14.77 -1.74
C LEU A 252 20.04 -16.04 -1.85
N GLN A 253 20.08 -16.69 -3.01
CA GLN A 253 20.83 -17.93 -3.22
C GLN A 253 22.35 -17.74 -3.05
N LYS A 254 22.92 -16.67 -3.63
CA LYS A 254 24.35 -16.33 -3.49
C LYS A 254 24.74 -16.09 -2.04
N ASN A 255 23.80 -15.54 -1.26
CA ASN A 255 23.98 -15.26 0.15
C ASN A 255 23.61 -16.45 1.08
N GLY A 256 23.32 -17.63 0.53
CA GLY A 256 23.04 -18.85 1.31
C GLY A 256 21.60 -19.00 1.81
N PHE A 257 20.66 -18.19 1.30
CA PHE A 257 19.27 -18.09 1.75
C PHE A 257 18.25 -18.42 0.64
N GLY A 258 18.65 -19.20 -0.37
CA GLY A 258 17.82 -19.54 -1.53
C GLY A 258 16.52 -20.31 -1.24
N ASN A 259 16.27 -20.71 0.02
CA ASN A 259 15.03 -21.37 0.44
C ASN A 259 14.08 -20.47 1.24
N VAL A 260 14.45 -19.22 1.54
CA VAL A 260 13.58 -18.31 2.29
C VAL A 260 12.30 -18.05 1.46
N PRO A 261 11.09 -18.16 2.06
CA PRO A 261 9.85 -17.83 1.38
C PRO A 261 9.78 -16.34 1.04
N ILE A 262 9.23 -16.01 -0.13
CA ILE A 262 9.08 -14.63 -0.59
C ILE A 262 7.60 -14.26 -0.61
N ILE A 263 7.28 -13.06 -0.12
CA ILE A 263 5.98 -12.41 -0.26
C ILE A 263 6.17 -11.14 -1.10
N ILE A 264 5.35 -10.96 -2.13
CA ILE A 264 5.25 -9.68 -2.83
C ILE A 264 4.39 -8.74 -1.97
N GLY A 265 5.04 -7.87 -1.20
CA GLY A 265 4.38 -6.99 -0.24
C GLY A 265 3.53 -5.90 -0.89
N GLU A 266 3.96 -5.43 -2.06
CA GLU A 266 3.30 -4.39 -2.84
C GLU A 266 3.59 -4.61 -4.32
N ILE A 267 2.53 -4.57 -5.14
CA ILE A 267 2.62 -4.57 -6.60
C ILE A 267 1.38 -3.91 -7.20
N GLY A 268 1.54 -3.05 -8.19
CA GLY A 268 0.42 -2.36 -8.82
C GLY A 268 0.86 -1.36 -9.87
N TRP A 269 -0.08 -0.50 -10.26
CA TRP A 269 0.15 0.54 -11.24
C TRP A 269 -0.80 1.73 -10.99
N PRO A 270 -0.30 2.97 -10.91
CA PRO A 270 -1.12 4.14 -10.60
C PRO A 270 -1.97 4.58 -11.80
N THR A 271 -3.12 5.20 -11.56
CA THR A 271 -4.07 5.56 -12.62
C THR A 271 -4.09 7.04 -13.00
N ASP A 272 -3.31 7.87 -12.31
CA ASP A 272 -3.25 9.30 -12.57
C ASP A 272 -1.96 9.90 -11.99
N GLY A 273 -1.73 11.19 -12.22
CA GLY A 273 -0.59 11.94 -11.67
C GLY A 273 0.72 11.79 -12.45
N ASP A 274 0.74 10.99 -13.51
CA ASP A 274 1.83 10.93 -14.51
C ASP A 274 1.27 10.49 -15.88
N ARG A 275 1.95 10.79 -16.99
CA ARG A 275 1.52 10.38 -18.34
C ARG A 275 1.38 8.87 -18.52
N ASN A 276 2.19 8.09 -17.81
CA ASN A 276 2.17 6.64 -17.83
C ASN A 276 1.31 6.07 -16.68
N ALA A 277 0.81 6.92 -15.79
CA ALA A 277 -0.15 6.58 -14.76
C ALA A 277 -1.56 6.89 -15.28
N ASN A 278 -2.21 5.91 -15.89
CA ASN A 278 -3.57 6.06 -16.42
C ASN A 278 -4.37 4.77 -16.25
N ALA A 279 -5.70 4.87 -16.24
CA ALA A 279 -6.59 3.73 -16.01
C ALA A 279 -6.39 2.58 -17.02
N GLN A 280 -5.99 2.87 -18.27
CA GLN A 280 -5.78 1.86 -19.30
C GLN A 280 -4.52 1.03 -19.03
N LEU A 281 -3.40 1.68 -18.73
CA LEU A 281 -2.16 0.99 -18.39
C LEU A 281 -2.26 0.28 -17.04
N ALA A 282 -2.97 0.87 -16.06
CA ALA A 282 -3.22 0.22 -14.79
C ALA A 282 -4.08 -1.03 -14.94
N GLN A 283 -5.13 -0.99 -15.77
CA GLN A 283 -5.92 -2.16 -16.11
C GLN A 283 -5.07 -3.23 -16.81
N ARG A 284 -4.29 -2.84 -17.82
CA ARG A 284 -3.40 -3.75 -18.58
C ARG A 284 -2.44 -4.47 -17.64
N PHE A 285 -1.78 -3.72 -16.74
CA PHE A 285 -0.84 -4.26 -15.77
C PHE A 285 -1.53 -5.19 -14.76
N ASN A 286 -2.53 -4.68 -14.03
CA ASN A 286 -3.15 -5.45 -12.95
C ASN A 286 -3.92 -6.67 -13.48
N GLN A 287 -4.59 -6.57 -14.64
CA GLN A 287 -5.25 -7.74 -15.23
C GLN A 287 -4.24 -8.79 -15.71
N GLY A 288 -3.12 -8.36 -16.31
CA GLY A 288 -2.03 -9.24 -16.71
C GLY A 288 -1.37 -9.93 -15.52
N PHE A 289 -1.12 -9.19 -14.43
CA PHE A 289 -0.60 -9.75 -13.19
C PHE A 289 -1.58 -10.78 -12.59
N MET A 290 -2.87 -10.46 -12.52
CA MET A 290 -3.87 -11.41 -12.03
C MET A 290 -3.96 -12.66 -12.89
N GLN A 291 -3.79 -12.54 -14.22
CA GLN A 291 -3.70 -13.69 -15.10
C GLN A 291 -2.46 -14.54 -14.78
N HIS A 292 -1.28 -13.91 -14.66
CA HIS A 292 -0.03 -14.59 -14.29
C HIS A 292 -0.17 -15.37 -12.96
N ILE A 293 -0.80 -14.76 -11.94
CA ILE A 293 -1.06 -15.42 -10.66
C ILE A 293 -2.03 -16.60 -10.82
N SER A 294 -3.08 -16.45 -11.62
CA SER A 294 -4.07 -17.51 -11.87
C SER A 294 -3.51 -18.72 -12.61
N GLU A 295 -2.49 -18.53 -13.45
CA GLU A 295 -1.80 -19.63 -14.13
C GLU A 295 -1.00 -20.50 -13.16
N GLY A 296 -0.64 -19.97 -11.98
CA GLY A 296 0.02 -20.72 -10.90
C GLY A 296 1.42 -21.22 -11.24
N LYS A 297 2.03 -20.72 -12.32
CA LYS A 297 3.36 -21.13 -12.78
C LYS A 297 4.46 -20.57 -11.89
N GLY A 298 4.25 -19.42 -11.27
CA GLY A 298 5.29 -18.69 -10.56
C GLY A 298 6.32 -18.12 -11.51
N THR A 299 7.54 -17.95 -11.02
CA THR A 299 8.67 -17.43 -11.82
C THR A 299 9.58 -18.58 -12.27
N PRO A 300 10.44 -18.39 -13.29
CA PRO A 300 11.39 -19.41 -13.74
C PRO A 300 12.22 -20.06 -12.62
N MET A 301 12.67 -19.30 -11.63
CA MET A 301 13.44 -19.83 -10.49
C MET A 301 12.60 -20.27 -9.30
N ARG A 302 11.36 -19.78 -9.16
CA ARG A 302 10.43 -20.19 -8.09
C ARG A 302 9.09 -20.62 -8.70
N PRO A 303 9.01 -21.84 -9.25
CA PRO A 303 7.76 -22.35 -9.77
C PRO A 303 6.71 -22.52 -8.66
N GLY A 304 5.46 -22.22 -8.97
CA GLY A 304 4.31 -22.40 -8.09
C GLY A 304 3.61 -21.09 -7.70
N PRO A 305 2.66 -21.14 -6.75
CA PRO A 305 1.87 -19.97 -6.37
C PRO A 305 2.73 -18.86 -5.77
N VAL A 306 2.41 -17.62 -6.13
CA VAL A 306 3.03 -16.41 -5.58
C VAL A 306 2.10 -15.80 -4.53
N ASP A 307 2.64 -15.49 -3.35
CA ASP A 307 1.91 -14.71 -2.34
C ASP A 307 2.13 -13.22 -2.62
N ALA A 308 1.05 -12.47 -2.90
CA ALA A 308 1.13 -11.10 -3.35
C ALA A 308 0.02 -10.21 -2.81
N TYR A 309 0.33 -8.94 -2.62
CA TYR A 309 -0.62 -7.91 -2.20
C TYR A 309 -0.66 -6.77 -3.22
N LEU A 310 -1.83 -6.55 -3.83
CA LEU A 310 -2.05 -5.42 -4.75
C LEU A 310 -1.85 -4.11 -3.99
N PHE A 311 -1.09 -3.18 -4.59
CA PHE A 311 -0.90 -1.83 -4.10
C PHE A 311 -1.63 -0.85 -5.04
N SER A 312 -2.74 -0.24 -4.60
CA SER A 312 -3.44 -0.43 -3.32
C SER A 312 -4.93 -0.65 -3.50
N LEU A 313 -5.65 -0.87 -2.40
CA LEU A 313 -7.10 -1.06 -2.46
C LEU A 313 -7.81 0.23 -2.87
N ILE A 314 -7.48 1.36 -2.25
CA ILE A 314 -8.20 2.64 -2.36
C ILE A 314 -7.17 3.78 -2.52
N ASP A 315 -7.51 4.80 -3.30
CA ASP A 315 -6.71 6.03 -3.43
C ASP A 315 -6.54 6.80 -2.11
N GLU A 316 -5.37 7.44 -1.94
CA GLU A 316 -4.92 8.05 -0.68
C GLU A 316 -4.54 9.52 -0.91
N ASP A 317 -5.52 10.42 -0.87
CA ASP A 317 -5.36 11.86 -1.20
C ASP A 317 -4.50 12.65 -0.20
N ALA A 318 -4.26 12.12 1.01
CA ALA A 318 -3.36 12.71 2.00
C ALA A 318 -1.95 12.11 1.98
N LYS A 319 -1.68 11.14 1.10
CA LYS A 319 -0.34 10.54 0.96
C LYS A 319 0.65 11.57 0.41
N SER A 320 1.91 11.42 0.80
CA SER A 320 3.03 12.19 0.23
C SER A 320 3.06 12.02 -1.29
N ILE A 321 3.33 13.11 -2.02
CA ILE A 321 3.49 13.10 -3.49
C ILE A 321 4.94 12.83 -3.93
N GLN A 322 5.79 12.33 -3.03
CA GLN A 322 7.16 11.98 -3.34
C GLN A 322 7.27 10.48 -3.64
N PRO A 323 7.87 10.08 -4.77
CA PRO A 323 8.67 10.91 -5.68
C PRO A 323 7.87 11.58 -6.82
N GLY A 324 6.56 11.32 -6.93
CA GLY A 324 5.73 11.98 -7.93
C GLY A 324 4.24 12.03 -7.55
N ASN A 325 3.50 12.85 -8.29
CA ASN A 325 2.06 13.06 -8.11
C ASN A 325 1.23 11.76 -8.17
N PHE A 326 1.73 10.74 -8.86
CA PHE A 326 1.10 9.43 -8.98
C PHE A 326 0.91 8.69 -7.63
N GLU A 327 1.65 9.07 -6.58
CA GLU A 327 1.61 8.42 -5.27
C GLU A 327 0.22 8.38 -4.62
N ARG A 328 -0.70 9.25 -5.02
CA ARG A 328 -2.07 9.29 -4.49
C ARG A 328 -3.05 8.41 -5.27
N HIS A 329 -2.62 7.77 -6.37
CA HIS A 329 -3.49 7.18 -7.40
C HIS A 329 -3.29 5.67 -7.63
N TRP A 330 -2.71 4.96 -6.66
CA TRP A 330 -2.44 3.52 -6.74
C TRP A 330 -3.68 2.64 -6.54
N GLY A 331 -4.79 3.18 -6.05
CA GLY A 331 -5.99 2.43 -5.75
C GLY A 331 -6.57 1.73 -6.98
N ILE A 332 -7.02 0.48 -6.81
CA ILE A 332 -7.94 -0.17 -7.77
C ILE A 332 -9.37 0.39 -7.64
N PHE A 333 -9.68 0.97 -6.47
CA PHE A 333 -10.88 1.77 -6.20
C PHE A 333 -10.50 3.25 -5.96
N THR A 334 -11.42 4.15 -6.29
CA THR A 334 -11.37 5.56 -5.87
C THR A 334 -11.51 5.67 -4.34
N TYR A 335 -11.24 6.86 -3.78
CA TYR A 335 -11.35 7.14 -2.34
C TYR A 335 -12.71 6.75 -1.72
N ASP A 336 -13.79 6.79 -2.51
CA ASP A 336 -15.17 6.44 -2.13
C ASP A 336 -15.55 4.99 -2.48
N GLY A 337 -14.61 4.20 -3.00
CA GLY A 337 -14.78 2.77 -3.23
C GLY A 337 -15.44 2.40 -4.56
N LEU A 338 -15.40 3.29 -5.56
CA LEU A 338 -15.84 3.00 -6.93
C LEU A 338 -14.70 2.35 -7.73
N PRO A 339 -14.94 1.27 -8.51
CA PRO A 339 -13.93 0.69 -9.38
C PRO A 339 -13.40 1.70 -10.38
N LYS A 340 -12.08 1.82 -10.53
CA LYS A 340 -11.46 2.77 -11.46
C LYS A 340 -11.34 2.23 -12.88
N TYR A 341 -11.37 0.91 -13.04
CA TYR A 341 -11.34 0.17 -14.30
C TYR A 341 -11.86 -1.25 -14.08
N SER A 342 -12.16 -1.96 -15.17
CA SER A 342 -12.56 -3.36 -15.11
C SER A 342 -11.39 -4.24 -14.71
N LEU A 343 -11.54 -4.97 -13.60
CA LEU A 343 -10.52 -5.90 -13.10
C LEU A 343 -11.19 -7.18 -12.60
N ASN A 344 -10.69 -8.32 -13.05
CA ASN A 344 -11.05 -9.63 -12.54
C ASN A 344 -9.94 -10.15 -11.61
N LEU A 345 -10.26 -10.29 -10.33
CA LEU A 345 -9.35 -10.83 -9.32
C LEU A 345 -9.29 -12.37 -9.32
N GLY A 346 -10.14 -13.06 -10.10
CA GLY A 346 -10.23 -14.53 -10.09
C GLY A 346 -10.82 -15.11 -8.79
N THR A 347 -11.32 -14.25 -7.89
CA THR A 347 -11.80 -14.60 -6.55
C THR A 347 -13.33 -14.68 -6.46
N THR A 348 -14.04 -14.18 -7.47
CA THR A 348 -15.51 -14.11 -7.51
C THR A 348 -16.05 -14.56 -8.86
N ASN A 349 -17.30 -15.02 -8.89
CA ASN A 349 -17.96 -15.47 -10.12
C ASN A 349 -18.40 -14.31 -11.04
N SER A 350 -18.45 -13.08 -10.55
CA SER A 350 -18.85 -11.91 -11.36
C SER A 350 -17.77 -11.51 -12.37
N GLY A 351 -16.51 -11.86 -12.11
CA GLY A 351 -15.37 -11.41 -12.91
C GLY A 351 -15.13 -9.91 -12.88
N ALA A 352 -15.75 -9.18 -11.93
CA ALA A 352 -15.68 -7.73 -11.82
C ALA A 352 -15.65 -7.29 -10.35
N LEU A 353 -15.00 -6.16 -10.10
CA LEU A 353 -14.92 -5.54 -8.78
C LEU A 353 -16.31 -5.12 -8.27
N VAL A 354 -16.55 -5.39 -6.99
CA VAL A 354 -17.75 -4.97 -6.25
C VAL A 354 -17.46 -3.67 -5.53
N GLN A 355 -18.17 -2.61 -5.91
CA GLN A 355 -18.03 -1.27 -5.32
C GLN A 355 -18.50 -1.19 -3.86
N ALA A 356 -18.03 -0.17 -3.15
CA ALA A 356 -18.53 0.17 -1.83
C ALA A 356 -20.05 0.44 -1.82
N LYS A 357 -20.71 0.11 -0.71
CA LYS A 357 -22.14 0.34 -0.48
C LYS A 357 -22.35 1.18 0.76
N ASN A 358 -23.43 1.95 0.77
CA ASN A 358 -23.82 2.84 1.88
C ASN A 358 -22.79 3.94 2.19
N VAL A 359 -22.05 4.38 1.17
CA VAL A 359 -21.16 5.54 1.27
C VAL A 359 -22.01 6.79 1.46
N LYS A 360 -21.63 7.63 2.43
CA LYS A 360 -22.29 8.90 2.71
C LYS A 360 -21.46 10.02 2.11
N TYR A 361 -22.07 10.79 1.22
CA TYR A 361 -21.43 11.93 0.56
C TYR A 361 -21.83 13.22 1.25
N LEU A 362 -20.95 14.21 1.19
CA LEU A 362 -21.31 15.60 1.43
C LEU A 362 -22.37 16.05 0.40
N GLU A 363 -22.94 17.23 0.62
CA GLU A 363 -23.95 17.78 -0.28
C GLU A 363 -23.40 17.91 -1.72
N ARG A 364 -24.26 17.66 -2.72
CA ARG A 364 -23.91 17.77 -4.15
C ARG A 364 -23.71 19.24 -4.56
N LYS A 365 -22.59 19.82 -4.13
CA LYS A 365 -22.15 21.17 -4.44
C LYS A 365 -20.63 21.21 -4.58
N TRP A 366 -20.16 22.09 -5.46
CA TRP A 366 -18.74 22.24 -5.82
C TRP A 366 -18.35 23.70 -5.72
N CYS A 367 -17.08 23.97 -5.42
CA CYS A 367 -16.52 25.31 -5.51
C CYS A 367 -15.86 25.50 -6.88
N VAL A 368 -16.29 26.49 -7.64
CA VAL A 368 -15.72 26.80 -8.97
C VAL A 368 -15.25 28.25 -9.03
N PHE A 369 -14.36 28.53 -9.98
CA PHE A 369 -13.96 29.89 -10.28
C PHE A 369 -15.17 30.70 -10.78
N LYS A 370 -15.37 31.91 -10.27
CA LYS A 370 -16.51 32.75 -10.62
C LYS A 370 -16.59 33.00 -12.13
N PRO A 371 -17.76 32.81 -12.76
CA PRO A 371 -17.93 33.06 -14.20
C PRO A 371 -17.54 34.48 -14.63
N ASN A 372 -17.81 35.48 -13.79
CA ASN A 372 -17.52 36.88 -14.04
C ASN A 372 -16.15 37.35 -13.52
N ALA A 373 -15.37 36.50 -12.83
CA ALA A 373 -14.00 36.84 -12.46
C ALA A 373 -13.09 36.81 -13.68
N LYS A 374 -12.11 37.70 -13.71
CA LYS A 374 -11.14 37.81 -14.80
C LYS A 374 -9.98 36.85 -14.56
N VAL A 375 -9.52 36.17 -15.61
CA VAL A 375 -8.44 35.17 -15.54
C VAL A 375 -7.05 35.77 -15.33
N ASP A 376 -6.93 37.10 -15.41
CA ASP A 376 -5.72 37.88 -15.14
C ASP A 376 -5.70 38.50 -13.73
N ASP A 377 -6.65 38.13 -12.86
CA ASP A 377 -6.69 38.61 -11.48
C ASP A 377 -5.43 38.16 -10.70
N PRO A 378 -4.68 39.08 -10.08
CA PRO A 378 -3.44 38.76 -9.38
C PRO A 378 -3.63 37.84 -8.16
N GLN A 379 -4.86 37.69 -7.65
CA GLN A 379 -5.17 36.78 -6.55
C GLN A 379 -5.32 35.31 -6.99
N ILE A 380 -5.34 35.00 -8.29
CA ILE A 380 -5.50 33.63 -8.78
C ILE A 380 -4.32 32.76 -8.37
N ALA A 381 -3.09 33.16 -8.71
CA ALA A 381 -1.89 32.39 -8.42
C ALA A 381 -1.73 32.06 -6.92
N PRO A 382 -1.79 33.03 -5.98
CA PRO A 382 -1.72 32.71 -4.55
C PRO A 382 -2.89 31.86 -4.07
N SER A 383 -4.12 32.06 -4.60
CA SER A 383 -5.28 31.24 -4.24
C SER A 383 -5.14 29.79 -4.70
N MET A 384 -4.63 29.55 -5.90
CA MET A 384 -4.35 28.21 -6.42
C MET A 384 -3.21 27.54 -5.64
N SER A 385 -2.11 28.24 -5.38
CA SER A 385 -1.01 27.70 -4.57
C SER A 385 -1.48 27.34 -3.15
N TYR A 386 -2.32 28.17 -2.53
CA TYR A 386 -2.91 27.88 -1.23
C TYR A 386 -3.82 26.65 -1.28
N ALA A 387 -4.73 26.59 -2.26
CA ALA A 387 -5.63 25.46 -2.45
C ALA A 387 -4.84 24.16 -2.63
N CYS A 388 -3.93 24.11 -3.60
CA CYS A 388 -3.16 22.90 -3.92
C CYS A 388 -2.12 22.53 -2.86
N GLY A 389 -1.65 23.48 -2.04
CA GLY A 389 -0.78 23.20 -0.91
C GLY A 389 -1.49 22.53 0.28
N LEU A 390 -2.83 22.64 0.34
CA LEU A 390 -3.66 22.11 1.42
C LEU A 390 -4.73 21.11 0.92
N ALA A 391 -4.64 20.70 -0.34
CA ALA A 391 -5.59 19.82 -1.00
C ALA A 391 -4.88 18.88 -1.99
N ASP A 392 -5.66 18.16 -2.80
CA ASP A 392 -5.13 17.30 -3.84
C ASP A 392 -5.35 17.88 -5.25
N CYS A 393 -4.27 18.39 -5.84
CA CYS A 393 -4.25 18.90 -7.22
C CYS A 393 -3.42 18.03 -8.16
N THR A 394 -3.06 16.81 -7.74
CA THR A 394 -2.10 15.95 -8.47
C THR A 394 -2.58 15.54 -9.86
N SER A 395 -3.89 15.59 -10.12
CA SER A 395 -4.50 15.33 -11.43
C SER A 395 -4.46 16.51 -12.42
N LEU A 396 -3.86 17.66 -12.08
CA LEU A 396 -3.75 18.82 -12.99
C LEU A 396 -2.50 18.79 -13.90
N GLY A 397 -1.62 17.80 -13.72
CA GLY A 397 -0.34 17.72 -14.44
C GLY A 397 -0.48 17.41 -15.94
N TYR A 398 0.59 17.62 -16.71
CA TYR A 398 0.61 17.19 -18.11
C TYR A 398 0.44 15.67 -18.24
N GLY A 399 -0.43 15.23 -19.16
CA GLY A 399 -0.67 13.79 -19.41
C GLY A 399 -1.53 13.09 -18.35
N THR A 400 -2.08 13.83 -17.39
CA THR A 400 -2.95 13.33 -16.31
C THR A 400 -4.44 13.50 -16.67
N SER A 401 -5.34 12.97 -15.84
CA SER A 401 -6.79 12.94 -16.11
C SER A 401 -7.44 14.32 -16.29
N CYS A 402 -6.90 15.36 -15.64
CA CYS A 402 -7.35 16.76 -15.75
C CYS A 402 -6.31 17.68 -16.41
N GLY A 403 -5.25 17.15 -17.01
CA GLY A 403 -4.21 17.95 -17.67
C GLY A 403 -4.67 18.74 -18.90
N GLY A 404 -5.86 18.45 -19.42
CA GLY A 404 -6.46 19.12 -20.58
C GLY A 404 -7.43 20.26 -20.25
N LEU A 405 -7.59 20.63 -18.98
CA LEU A 405 -8.46 21.73 -18.58
C LEU A 405 -7.92 23.09 -19.04
N ASP A 406 -8.82 24.01 -19.39
CA ASP A 406 -8.48 25.41 -19.63
C ASP A 406 -8.15 26.14 -18.31
N ALA A 407 -7.74 27.41 -18.39
CA ALA A 407 -7.38 28.19 -17.19
C ALA A 407 -8.51 28.23 -16.14
N ARG A 408 -9.77 28.36 -16.57
CA ARG A 408 -10.92 28.42 -15.65
C ARG A 408 -11.17 27.07 -14.99
N GLY A 409 -11.06 25.99 -15.75
CA GLY A 409 -11.12 24.63 -15.24
C GLY A 409 -10.02 24.35 -14.23
N ASN A 410 -8.77 24.69 -14.53
CA ASN A 410 -7.64 24.49 -13.62
C ASN A 410 -7.85 25.18 -12.27
N ILE A 411 -8.30 26.45 -12.28
CA ILE A 411 -8.61 27.20 -11.06
C ILE A 411 -9.78 26.54 -10.30
N SER A 412 -10.83 26.16 -11.03
CA SER A 412 -12.02 25.54 -10.43
C SER A 412 -11.70 24.20 -9.78
N TYR A 413 -10.83 23.39 -10.39
CA TYR A 413 -10.44 22.09 -9.85
C TYR A 413 -9.69 22.27 -8.52
N ALA A 414 -8.71 23.18 -8.49
CA ALA A 414 -7.98 23.50 -7.26
C ALA A 414 -8.92 24.00 -6.15
N PHE A 415 -9.81 24.93 -6.48
CA PHE A 415 -10.78 25.48 -5.54
C PHE A 415 -11.72 24.40 -5.00
N ASN A 416 -12.23 23.52 -5.89
CA ASN A 416 -13.09 22.43 -5.48
C ASN A 416 -12.35 21.43 -4.58
N SER A 417 -11.13 21.02 -4.94
CA SER A 417 -10.36 20.07 -4.14
C SER A 417 -10.20 20.54 -2.70
N TYR A 418 -9.80 21.81 -2.51
CA TYR A 418 -9.70 22.42 -1.19
C TYR A 418 -11.06 22.52 -0.49
N TYR A 419 -12.10 22.96 -1.19
CA TYR A 419 -13.45 23.09 -0.64
C TYR A 419 -14.00 21.75 -0.12
N GLN A 420 -13.81 20.67 -0.87
CA GLN A 420 -14.25 19.32 -0.53
C GLN A 420 -13.50 18.76 0.68
N ILE A 421 -12.17 18.92 0.72
CA ILE A 421 -11.34 18.51 1.87
C ILE A 421 -11.68 19.31 3.14
N ASN A 422 -12.16 20.54 2.99
CA ASN A 422 -12.59 21.38 4.11
C ASN A 422 -14.09 21.25 4.42
N ASN A 423 -14.68 20.07 4.20
CA ASN A 423 -16.08 19.77 4.55
C ASN A 423 -17.09 20.77 4.00
N GLN A 424 -16.80 21.36 2.83
CA GLN A 424 -17.68 22.30 2.16
C GLN A 424 -18.03 23.56 2.99
N LEU A 425 -17.16 23.94 3.93
CA LEU A 425 -17.31 25.18 4.71
C LEU A 425 -17.43 26.39 3.78
N ASP A 426 -18.35 27.32 4.09
CA ASP A 426 -18.60 28.50 3.26
C ASP A 426 -17.34 29.34 3.00
N ASP A 427 -16.48 29.46 4.02
CA ASP A 427 -15.21 30.18 3.91
C ASP A 427 -14.20 29.50 2.99
N ALA A 428 -14.30 28.17 2.81
CA ALA A 428 -13.39 27.40 1.98
C ALA A 428 -13.64 27.59 0.47
N CYS A 429 -14.72 28.27 0.08
CA CYS A 429 -14.98 28.65 -1.32
C CYS A 429 -14.79 30.15 -1.60
N LYS A 430 -14.24 30.93 -0.66
CA LYS A 430 -14.09 32.38 -0.85
C LYS A 430 -12.96 32.75 -1.81
N PHE A 431 -11.74 32.29 -1.56
CA PHE A 431 -10.53 32.61 -2.34
C PHE A 431 -10.42 34.09 -2.75
N GLN A 432 -10.44 35.00 -1.76
CA GLN A 432 -10.47 36.46 -2.00
C GLN A 432 -11.64 36.95 -2.86
N GLY A 433 -12.77 36.24 -2.80
CA GLY A 433 -13.95 36.52 -3.61
C GLY A 433 -13.90 35.95 -5.03
N LEU A 434 -12.90 35.14 -5.39
CA LEU A 434 -12.78 34.50 -6.70
C LEU A 434 -13.61 33.22 -6.85
N GLY A 435 -13.95 32.55 -5.73
CA GLY A 435 -14.70 31.30 -5.75
C GLY A 435 -16.21 31.50 -5.59
N THR A 436 -17.00 30.58 -6.16
CA THR A 436 -18.44 30.51 -5.94
C THR A 436 -18.90 29.06 -5.90
N VAL A 437 -19.92 28.78 -5.10
CA VAL A 437 -20.53 27.46 -5.02
C VAL A 437 -21.48 27.27 -6.21
N THR A 438 -21.46 26.07 -6.79
CA THR A 438 -22.39 25.60 -7.82
C THR A 438 -22.99 24.26 -7.44
N LYS A 439 -24.20 23.97 -7.93
CA LYS A 439 -24.85 22.64 -7.82
C LYS A 439 -24.72 21.81 -9.11
N SER A 440 -24.15 22.39 -10.16
CA SER A 440 -23.85 21.70 -11.41
C SER A 440 -22.47 21.06 -11.30
N ASP A 441 -22.38 19.75 -11.55
CA ASP A 441 -21.13 19.00 -11.56
C ASP A 441 -20.21 19.53 -12.68
N PRO A 442 -19.04 20.10 -12.35
CA PRO A 442 -18.12 20.67 -13.32
C PRO A 442 -17.19 19.64 -14.00
N SER A 443 -17.34 18.34 -13.72
CA SER A 443 -16.54 17.27 -14.32
C SER A 443 -16.70 17.19 -15.84
N THR A 444 -15.61 16.90 -16.56
CA THR A 444 -15.59 16.80 -18.03
C THR A 444 -14.70 15.65 -18.50
N GLY A 445 -15.18 14.86 -19.46
CA GLY A 445 -14.40 13.74 -20.02
C GLY A 445 -13.85 12.79 -18.94
N THR A 446 -12.52 12.67 -18.88
CA THR A 446 -11.78 11.89 -17.87
C THR A 446 -11.56 12.65 -16.56
N CYS A 447 -11.69 13.98 -16.55
CA CYS A 447 -11.47 14.81 -15.39
C CYS A 447 -12.68 14.82 -14.46
N ARG A 448 -12.48 14.35 -13.21
CA ARG A 448 -13.52 14.29 -12.19
C ARG A 448 -13.26 15.30 -11.09
N TYR A 449 -14.22 16.18 -10.86
CA TYR A 449 -14.20 17.08 -9.71
C TYR A 449 -14.81 16.35 -8.53
N GLY A 450 -13.97 16.04 -7.53
CA GLY A 450 -14.38 15.28 -6.36
C GLY A 450 -15.62 15.85 -5.67
N LEU A 451 -16.43 14.96 -5.13
CA LEU A 451 -17.52 15.26 -4.19
C LEU A 451 -17.24 14.43 -2.94
N MET A 452 -16.71 15.04 -1.88
CA MET A 452 -16.15 14.26 -0.79
C MET A 452 -17.20 13.42 -0.06
N ILE A 453 -16.74 12.32 0.53
CA ILE A 453 -17.53 11.56 1.50
C ILE A 453 -17.56 12.29 2.84
N GLU A 454 -18.58 12.03 3.65
CA GLU A 454 -18.65 12.53 5.02
C GLU A 454 -17.46 12.00 5.84
N PRO A 455 -16.85 12.84 6.70
CA PRO A 455 -15.69 12.42 7.49
C PRO A 455 -16.08 11.32 8.48
N TYR A 456 -15.34 10.21 8.44
CA TYR A 456 -15.42 9.18 9.48
C TYR A 456 -14.51 9.56 10.65
N TYR A 457 -15.11 9.86 11.81
CA TYR A 457 -14.37 10.03 13.05
C TYR A 457 -14.35 8.71 13.83
N GLY A 458 -13.17 8.10 13.94
CA GLY A 458 -12.96 6.90 14.75
C GLY A 458 -13.25 7.12 16.24
N GLY A 459 -13.30 6.04 17.02
CA GLY A 459 -13.56 6.06 18.46
C GLY A 459 -12.53 6.86 19.27
N ALA A 460 -11.26 6.85 18.85
CA ALA A 460 -10.19 7.63 19.49
C ALA A 460 -10.21 9.12 19.07
N GLU A 461 -10.55 9.40 17.81
CA GLU A 461 -10.70 10.77 17.31
C GLU A 461 -11.96 11.46 17.81
N ARG A 462 -13.01 10.72 18.22
CA ARG A 462 -14.14 11.33 18.94
C ARG A 462 -13.69 12.05 20.21
N GLN A 463 -12.77 11.48 20.99
CA GLN A 463 -12.25 12.15 22.18
C GLN A 463 -11.31 13.31 21.85
N LEU A 464 -10.46 13.15 20.84
CA LEU A 464 -9.53 14.20 20.42
C LEU A 464 -10.24 15.37 19.68
N GLY A 465 -11.34 15.08 18.98
CA GLY A 465 -12.20 16.03 18.29
C GLY A 465 -12.90 16.98 19.24
N TYR A 466 -13.38 16.49 20.40
CA TYR A 466 -13.87 17.36 21.47
C TYR A 466 -12.77 18.31 21.99
N THR A 467 -11.52 17.85 22.14
CA THR A 467 -10.40 18.70 22.57
C THR A 467 -9.91 19.67 21.48
N ARG A 468 -9.95 19.29 20.19
CA ARG A 468 -9.58 20.16 19.07
C ARG A 468 -10.63 21.24 18.80
N MET A 469 -11.93 20.93 18.93
CA MET A 469 -12.99 21.95 18.91
C MET A 469 -12.85 22.93 20.08
N ALA A 470 -12.52 22.43 21.29
CA ALA A 470 -12.29 23.28 22.45
C ALA A 470 -11.06 24.20 22.29
N LEU A 471 -9.95 23.69 21.73
CA LEU A 471 -8.75 24.48 21.45
C LEU A 471 -8.95 25.50 20.32
N ALA A 472 -9.69 25.16 19.27
CA ALA A 472 -10.05 26.08 18.20
C ALA A 472 -10.97 27.21 18.69
N LEU A 473 -11.94 26.90 19.56
CA LEU A 473 -12.81 27.90 20.20
C LEU A 473 -12.04 28.81 21.17
N LEU A 474 -11.05 28.28 21.91
CA LEU A 474 -10.20 29.06 22.81
C LEU A 474 -9.23 29.99 22.05
N LEU A 475 -8.65 29.52 20.93
CA LEU A 475 -7.80 30.35 20.07
C LEU A 475 -8.61 31.45 19.35
N PHE A 476 -9.87 31.19 19.00
CA PHE A 476 -10.76 32.19 18.41
C PHE A 476 -11.24 33.26 19.41
N MET A 477 -11.36 32.92 20.69
CA MET A 477 -11.67 33.90 21.75
C MET A 477 -10.47 34.77 22.16
N TRP A 478 -9.23 34.33 21.88
CA TRP A 478 -8.02 35.10 22.18
C TRP A 478 -7.60 36.08 21.08
N THR A 479 -8.14 35.95 19.88
CA THR A 479 -7.91 36.91 18.76
C THR A 479 -8.94 38.04 18.71
N LEU A 480 -9.90 38.07 19.64
CA LEU A 480 -11.01 39.04 19.70
C LEU A 480 -11.06 39.86 21.01
N LEU A 481 -9.96 39.90 21.78
CA LEU A 481 -9.79 40.76 22.97
C LEU A 481 -8.61 41.71 22.82
#